data_AF-A0A7G2D895-F1
#
_entry.id   AF-A0A7G2D895-F1
#
_cell.length_a   1.000
_cell.length_b   1.000
_cell.length_c   1.000
_cell.angle_alpha   90.00
_cell.angle_beta   90.00
_cell.angle_gamma   90.00
#
_symmetry.space_group_name_H-M   'P 1'
#
loop_
_entity.id
_entity.type
_entity.pdbx_description
1 polymer ?
#
loop_
_entity_poly.entity_id
_entity_poly.type
_entity_poly.pdbx_seq_one_letter_code
_entity_poly.pdbx_strand_id
1 'polypeptide(L)'
;MAEVNFTEHAIEAMKKRNITPEEVIDAIEKAELRAVDTLTGHFIAIKKNGKWTVIVYDVYGQSLEVVTVYKVSRKAQIENRLRRGRWVGI
;
A
#
# COMPACT_ATOMS: atom_id res chain seq x y z
N MET A 1 -8.46 9.97 13.40
CA MET A 1 -8.29 8.99 12.31
C MET A 1 -8.62 9.69 11.01
N ALA A 2 -7.77 9.57 10.00
CA ALA A 2 -8.10 10.04 8.66
C ALA A 2 -9.24 9.16 8.10
N GLU A 3 -10.14 9.76 7.34
CA GLU A 3 -11.18 9.01 6.62
C GLU A 3 -10.51 8.17 5.52
N VAL A 4 -10.80 6.86 5.45
CA VAL A 4 -10.18 5.97 4.46
C VAL A 4 -11.21 5.57 3.43
N ASN A 5 -11.00 6.02 2.19
CA ASN A 5 -11.80 5.71 1.03
C ASN A 5 -11.10 4.66 0.17
N PHE A 6 -11.89 3.85 -0.53
CA PHE A 6 -11.38 2.80 -1.42
C PHE A 6 -11.92 3.03 -2.82
N THR A 7 -11.03 3.12 -3.79
CA THR A 7 -11.42 3.12 -5.21
C THR A 7 -12.09 1.80 -5.58
N GLU A 8 -12.87 1.79 -6.66
CA GLU A 8 -13.48 0.55 -7.19
C GLU A 8 -12.41 -0.53 -7.46
N HIS A 9 -11.26 -0.11 -8.01
CA HIS A 9 -10.14 -1.01 -8.25
C HIS A 9 -9.58 -1.61 -6.95
N ALA A 10 -9.44 -0.82 -5.89
CA ALA A 10 -9.02 -1.32 -4.58
C ALA A 10 -10.02 -2.31 -3.99
N ILE A 11 -11.32 -1.99 -4.05
CA ILE A 11 -12.41 -2.87 -3.55
C ILE A 11 -12.34 -4.23 -4.26
N GLU A 12 -12.20 -4.25 -5.58
CA GLU A 12 -12.03 -5.50 -6.33
C GLU A 12 -10.77 -6.25 -5.93
N ALA A 13 -9.65 -5.54 -5.80
CA ALA A 13 -8.35 -6.13 -5.47
C ALA A 13 -8.36 -6.79 -4.08
N MET A 14 -9.07 -6.17 -3.13
CA MET A 14 -9.32 -6.66 -1.78
C MET A 14 -10.19 -7.92 -1.80
N LYS A 15 -11.34 -7.87 -2.48
CA LYS A 15 -12.25 -9.03 -2.64
C LYS A 15 -11.51 -10.24 -3.22
N LYS A 16 -10.76 -10.05 -4.32
CA LYS A 16 -9.98 -11.11 -4.99
C LYS A 16 -8.94 -11.78 -4.09
N ARG A 17 -8.52 -11.13 -3.00
CA ARG A 17 -7.43 -11.57 -2.12
C ARG A 17 -7.86 -11.81 -0.67
N ASN A 18 -9.17 -11.72 -0.41
CA ASN A 18 -9.78 -11.80 0.90
C ASN A 18 -9.06 -10.89 1.91
N ILE A 19 -8.91 -9.61 1.56
CA ILE A 19 -8.32 -8.58 2.41
C ILE A 19 -9.43 -7.67 2.92
N THR A 20 -9.53 -7.46 4.23
CA THR A 20 -10.54 -6.59 4.81
C THR A 20 -10.09 -5.12 4.86
N PRO A 21 -11.02 -4.15 4.94
CA PRO A 21 -10.66 -2.75 5.14
C PRO A 21 -9.79 -2.52 6.38
N GLU A 22 -10.06 -3.23 7.46
CA GLU A 22 -9.31 -3.13 8.72
C GLU A 22 -7.86 -3.58 8.54
N GLU A 23 -7.61 -4.65 7.76
CA GLU A 23 -6.25 -5.07 7.42
C GLU A 23 -5.51 -3.99 6.61
N VAL A 24 -6.18 -3.27 5.72
CA VAL A 24 -5.57 -2.18 4.95
C VAL A 24 -5.24 -1.00 5.86
N ILE A 25 -6.17 -0.60 6.72
CA ILE A 25 -5.98 0.51 7.67
C ILE A 25 -4.82 0.17 8.61
N ASP A 26 -4.81 -1.02 9.21
CA ASP A 26 -3.75 -1.49 10.09
C ASP A 26 -2.39 -1.63 9.36
N ALA A 27 -2.40 -1.88 8.05
CA ALA A 27 -1.20 -1.89 7.23
C ALA A 27 -0.66 -0.48 6.90
N ILE A 28 -1.53 0.51 6.72
CA ILE A 28 -1.13 1.91 6.53
C ILE A 28 -0.59 2.48 7.84
N GLU A 29 -1.27 2.26 8.96
CA GLU A 29 -0.91 2.82 10.28
C GLU A 29 0.39 2.20 10.81
N LYS A 30 0.51 0.87 10.75
CA LYS A 30 1.67 0.12 11.27
C LYS A 30 2.57 -0.40 10.16
N ALA A 31 2.73 0.38 9.10
CA ALA A 31 3.62 0.05 8.00
C ALA A 31 5.06 -0.12 8.50
N GLU A 32 5.72 -1.20 8.10
CA GLU A 32 7.15 -1.42 8.35
C GLU A 32 8.01 -0.58 7.39
N LEU A 33 7.46 -0.27 6.21
CA LEU A 33 8.12 0.58 5.23
C LEU A 33 7.09 1.49 4.57
N ARG A 34 7.48 2.76 4.41
CA ARG A 34 6.77 3.73 3.60
C ARG A 34 7.66 4.21 2.47
N ALA A 35 7.04 4.50 1.33
CA ALA A 35 7.74 5.03 0.17
C ALA A 35 6.80 5.85 -0.71
N VAL A 36 7.39 6.57 -1.67
CA VAL A 36 6.68 7.19 -2.79
C VAL A 36 7.08 6.48 -4.08
N ASP A 37 6.10 6.14 -4.91
CA ASP A 37 6.35 5.66 -6.28
C ASP A 37 6.71 6.83 -7.20
N THR A 38 7.93 6.85 -7.71
CA THR A 38 8.45 7.99 -8.48
C THR A 38 7.84 8.13 -9.87
N LEU A 39 7.15 7.11 -10.40
CA LEU A 39 6.46 7.25 -11.69
C LEU A 39 5.04 7.80 -11.52
N THR A 40 4.33 7.35 -10.48
CA THR A 40 2.90 7.67 -10.33
C THR A 40 2.64 8.74 -9.28
N GLY A 41 3.60 9.04 -8.41
CA GLY A 41 3.44 9.98 -7.29
C GLY A 41 2.73 9.38 -6.07
N HIS A 42 2.09 8.21 -6.20
CA HIS A 42 1.38 7.56 -5.11
C HIS A 42 2.28 7.21 -3.91
N PHE A 43 1.69 7.29 -2.72
CA PHE A 43 2.28 6.75 -1.51
C PHE A 43 2.12 5.24 -1.44
N ILE A 44 3.07 4.62 -0.75
CA ILE A 44 3.12 3.18 -0.57
C ILE A 44 3.34 2.88 0.90
N ALA A 45 2.48 2.04 1.46
CA ALA A 45 2.67 1.41 2.75
C ALA A 45 2.88 -0.09 2.56
N ILE A 46 3.85 -0.65 3.29
CA ILE A 46 4.18 -2.06 3.22
C ILE A 46 4.18 -2.63 4.63
N LYS A 47 3.49 -3.77 4.80
CA LYS A 47 3.46 -4.52 6.05
C LYS A 47 3.58 -6.02 5.80
N LYS A 48 4.30 -6.72 6.66
CA LYS A 48 4.46 -8.17 6.63
C LYS A 48 3.56 -8.85 7.67
N ASN A 49 2.39 -9.28 7.23
CA ASN A 49 1.51 -10.17 7.99
C ASN A 49 1.45 -11.52 7.26
N GLY A 50 2.49 -12.34 7.47
CA GLY A 50 2.73 -13.59 6.72
C GLY A 50 3.35 -13.35 5.34
N LYS A 51 2.60 -12.70 4.43
CA LYS A 51 3.13 -12.18 3.16
C LYS A 51 3.33 -10.66 3.26
N TRP A 52 4.09 -10.09 2.33
CA TRP A 52 4.23 -8.64 2.24
C TRP A 52 3.00 -8.06 1.57
N THR A 53 2.18 -7.32 2.29
CA THR A 53 1.03 -6.60 1.74
C THR A 53 1.47 -5.19 1.40
N VAL A 54 1.25 -4.80 0.15
CA VAL A 54 1.57 -3.49 -0.40
C VAL A 54 0.27 -2.75 -0.66
N ILE A 55 0.18 -1.55 -0.09
CA ILE A 55 -0.97 -0.67 -0.19
C ILE A 55 -0.48 0.56 -0.93
N VAL A 56 -1.16 0.89 -2.02
CA VAL A 56 -0.92 2.11 -2.79
C VAL A 56 -2.06 3.06 -2.49
N TYR A 57 -1.74 4.26 -2.05
CA TYR A 57 -2.73 5.24 -1.61
C TYR A 57 -2.28 6.67 -1.88
N ASP A 58 -3.25 7.58 -1.90
CA ASP A 58 -3.03 9.02 -1.94
C ASP A 58 -3.57 9.69 -0.67
N VAL A 59 -3.07 10.89 -0.38
CA VAL A 59 -3.45 11.68 0.79
C VAL A 59 -4.10 12.98 0.32
N TYR A 60 -5.34 13.22 0.75
CA TYR A 60 -6.11 14.42 0.42
C TYR A 60 -6.56 15.12 1.71
N GLY A 61 -5.69 15.98 2.24
CA GLY A 61 -5.97 16.69 3.50
C GLY A 61 -6.10 15.74 4.68
N GLN A 62 -7.33 15.48 5.13
CA GLN A 62 -7.64 14.56 6.22
C GLN A 62 -8.18 13.19 5.78
N SER A 63 -8.25 12.93 4.48
CA SER A 63 -8.64 11.63 3.94
C SER A 63 -7.49 10.93 3.23
N LEU A 64 -7.58 9.60 3.21
CA LEU A 64 -6.71 8.69 2.48
C LEU A 64 -7.56 7.99 1.43
N GLU A 65 -7.07 7.92 0.19
CA GLU A 65 -7.71 7.15 -0.87
C GLU A 65 -6.83 5.96 -1.24
N VAL A 66 -7.33 4.75 -1.01
CA VAL A 66 -6.64 3.52 -1.40
C VAL A 66 -6.89 3.24 -2.87
N VAL A 67 -5.82 3.28 -3.65
CA VAL A 67 -5.83 3.06 -5.09
C VAL A 67 -5.78 1.56 -5.41
N THR A 68 -4.90 0.80 -4.74
CA THR A 68 -4.85 -0.65 -4.91
C THR A 68 -4.16 -1.34 -3.74
N VAL A 69 -4.44 -2.65 -3.59
CA VAL A 69 -3.83 -3.50 -2.58
C VAL A 69 -3.41 -4.83 -3.20
N TYR A 70 -2.19 -5.26 -2.93
CA TYR A 70 -1.70 -6.55 -3.40
C TYR A 70 -0.69 -7.18 -2.44
N LYS A 71 -0.55 -8.51 -2.55
CA LYS A 71 0.42 -9.29 -1.78
C LYS A 71 1.63 -9.61 -2.65
N VAL A 72 2.82 -9.51 -2.06
CA VAL A 72 4.10 -9.83 -2.66
C VAL A 72 4.71 -10.99 -1.88
N SER A 73 4.99 -12.09 -2.56
CA SER A 73 5.53 -13.30 -1.91
C SER A 73 7.01 -13.19 -1.58
N ARG A 74 7.77 -12.35 -2.31
CA ARG A 74 9.23 -12.25 -2.18
C ARG A 74 9.65 -10.83 -1.81
N LYS A 75 10.34 -10.68 -0.67
CA LYS A 75 10.91 -9.41 -0.21
C LYS A 75 11.78 -8.73 -1.29
N ALA A 76 12.50 -9.52 -2.06
CA ALA A 76 13.34 -9.05 -3.16
C ALA A 76 12.60 -8.20 -4.20
N GLN A 77 11.28 -8.38 -4.40
CA GLN A 77 10.53 -7.52 -5.33
C GLN A 77 10.38 -6.09 -4.79
N ILE A 78 10.22 -5.93 -3.48
CA ILE A 78 10.18 -4.63 -2.81
C ILE A 78 11.57 -4.01 -2.82
N GLU A 79 12.59 -4.77 -2.42
CA GLU A 79 13.97 -4.30 -2.37
C GLU A 79 14.47 -3.87 -3.75
N ASN A 80 14.10 -4.59 -4.82
CA ASN A 80 14.47 -4.19 -6.17
C ASN A 80 13.80 -2.88 -6.62
N ARG A 81 12.57 -2.60 -6.19
CA ARG A 81 11.91 -1.32 -6.50
C ARG A 81 12.57 -0.16 -5.77
N LEU A 82 12.95 -0.36 -4.50
CA LEU A 82 13.69 0.62 -3.71
C LEU A 82 15.09 0.86 -4.30
N ARG A 83 15.86 -0.21 -4.53
CA ARG A 83 17.23 -0.14 -5.06
C ARG A 83 17.32 0.54 -6.42
N ARG A 84 16.31 0.35 -7.28
CA ARG A 84 16.25 0.99 -8.61
C ARG A 84 15.73 2.42 -8.57
N GLY A 85 15.41 2.97 -7.40
CA GLY A 85 14.84 4.32 -7.25
C GLY A 85 13.41 4.43 -7.79
N ARG A 86 12.76 3.31 -8.10
CA ARG A 86 11.35 3.31 -8.49
C ARG A 86 10.47 3.68 -7.29
N TRP A 87 10.82 3.17 -6.12
CA TRP A 87 10.25 3.58 -4.85
C TRP A 87 11.33 4.28 -4.04
N VAL A 88 11.00 5.43 -3.45
CA VAL A 88 11.92 6.18 -2.57
C VAL A 88 11.32 6.18 -1.18
N GLY A 89 12.06 5.66 -0.20
CA GLY A 89 11.60 5.56 1.18
C GLY A 89 11.40 6.92 1.84
N ILE A 90 10.40 7.02 2.72
CA ILE A 90 10.04 8.21 3.50
C ILE A 90 9.85 7.90 4.97
#